data_AF-A0A7G7BDN6-F1
#
_entry.id   AF-A0A7G7BDN6-F1
#
_cell.length_a   1.000
_cell.length_b   1.000
_cell.length_c   1.000
_cell.angle_alpha   90.00
_cell.angle_beta   90.00
_cell.angle_gamma   90.00
#
_symmetry.space_group_name_H-M   'P 1'
#
loop_
_entity.id
_entity.type
_entity.pdbx_description
1 polymer ?
#
loop_
_entity_poly.entity_id
_entity_poly.type
_entity_poly.pdbx_seq_one_letter_code
_entity_poly.pdbx_strand_id
1 'polypeptide(L)' 'MGRHTDLVRAMARRVKAAKLKADGAALDDERRREEGRRLEAAARQAEARARAKPGRDTSGH' A
#
# COMPACT_ATOMS: atom_id res chain seq x y z
N MET A 1 -6.90 10.10 11.49
CA MET A 1 -5.88 9.10 11.09
C MET A 1 -4.64 9.87 10.69
N GLY A 2 -3.51 9.65 11.38
CA GLY A 2 -2.27 10.44 11.20
C GLY A 2 -1.43 9.98 10.00
N ARG A 3 -0.57 10.87 9.50
CA ARG A 3 0.35 10.62 8.37
C ARG A 3 1.16 9.33 8.54
N HIS A 4 1.63 9.05 9.76
CA HIS A 4 2.39 7.84 10.06
C HIS A 4 1.53 6.56 9.92
N THR A 5 0.30 6.56 10.44
CA THR A 5 -0.64 5.43 10.31
C THR A 5 -0.96 5.15 8.83
N ASP A 6 -1.14 6.20 8.02
CA ASP A 6 -1.40 6.06 6.59
C ASP A 6 -0.21 5.43 5.84
N LEU A 7 1.01 5.82 6.18
CA LEU A 7 2.23 5.24 5.62
C LEU A 7 2.42 3.77 6.03
N VAL A 8 2.21 3.43 7.30
CA VAL A 8 2.29 2.04 7.78
C VAL A 8 1.26 1.17 7.06
N ARG A 9 0.04 1.66 6.87
CA ARG A 9 -1.01 0.94 6.15
C ARG A 9 -0.68 0.74 4.67
N ALA A 10 -0.03 1.73 4.05
CA ALA A 10 0.43 1.62 2.67
C ALA A 10 1.57 0.59 2.54
N MET A 11 2.52 0.56 3.48
CA MET A 11 3.56 -0.47 3.55
C MET A 11 2.97 -1.87 3.73
N ALA A 12 2.02 -2.06 4.66
CA ALA A 12 1.35 -3.35 4.86
C ALA A 12 0.66 -3.87 3.59
N ARG A 13 -0.02 -2.98 2.84
CA ARG A 13 -0.63 -3.32 1.55
C ARG A 13 0.40 -3.73 0.51
N ARG A 14 1.56 -3.06 0.48
CA ARG A 14 2.66 -3.40 -0.44
C ARG A 14 3.27 -4.77 -0.13
N VAL A 15 3.43 -5.12 1.15
CA VAL A 15 3.86 -6.47 1.57
C VAL A 15 2.84 -7.53 1.16
N LYS A 16 1.53 -7.28 1.39
CA LYS A 16 0.47 -8.19 0.96
C LYS A 16 0.46 -8.38 -0.55
N ALA A 17 0.63 -7.31 -1.32
CA ALA A 17 0.72 -7.37 -2.77
C ALA A 17 1.89 -8.22 -3.25
N ALA A 18 3.08 -8.07 -2.64
CA ALA A 18 4.25 -8.87 -2.97
C ALA A 18 4.00 -10.36 -2.68
N LYS A 19 3.40 -10.68 -1.53
CA LYS A 19 3.02 -12.06 -1.18
C LYS A 19 2.07 -12.66 -2.21
N LEU A 20 1.00 -11.95 -2.58
CA LEU A 20 0.02 -12.45 -3.56
C LEU A 20 0.63 -12.71 -4.94
N LYS A 21 1.54 -11.84 -5.40
CA LYS A 21 2.27 -12.06 -6.65
C LYS A 21 3.20 -13.27 -6.56
N ALA A 22 3.92 -13.44 -5.44
CA ALA A 22 4.80 -14.58 -5.23
C ALA A 22 4.01 -15.90 -5.16
N ASP A 23 2.94 -15.93 -4.36
CA ASP A 23 2.06 -17.10 -4.24
C ASP A 23 1.39 -17.43 -5.59
N GLY A 24 0.95 -16.41 -6.35
CA GLY A 24 0.37 -16.60 -7.68
C GLY A 24 1.38 -17.05 -8.74
N ALA A 25 2.66 -16.70 -8.60
CA ALA A 25 3.72 -17.25 -9.44
C ALA A 25 4.00 -18.71 -9.09
N ALA A 26 4.09 -19.03 -7.80
CA ALA A 26 4.38 -20.38 -7.32
C ALA A 26 3.26 -21.39 -7.59
N LEU A 27 2.00 -20.94 -7.60
CA LEU A 27 0.81 -21.79 -7.78
C LEU A 27 0.21 -21.72 -9.19
N ASP A 28 0.85 -20.99 -10.10
CA ASP A 28 0.32 -20.63 -11.42
C ASP A 28 -1.11 -20.04 -11.40
N ASP A 29 -1.43 -19.29 -10.33
CA ASP A 29 -2.73 -18.66 -10.12
C ASP A 29 -2.70 -17.21 -10.61
N GLU A 30 -3.17 -16.99 -11.84
CA GLU A 30 -3.25 -15.67 -12.47
C GLU A 30 -4.14 -14.69 -11.70
N ARG A 31 -5.23 -15.17 -11.06
CA ARG A 31 -6.12 -14.30 -10.27
C ARG A 31 -5.37 -13.73 -9.07
N ARG A 32 -4.53 -14.55 -8.44
CA ARG A 32 -3.71 -14.14 -7.29
C ARG A 32 -2.63 -13.13 -7.69
N ARG A 33 -2.02 -13.30 -8.86
CA ARG A 33 -1.11 -12.29 -9.44
C ARG A 33 -1.84 -10.97 -9.70
N GLU A 34 -3.03 -11.03 -10.27
CA GLU A 34 -3.82 -9.85 -10.59
C GLU A 34 -4.28 -9.10 -9.33
N GLU A 35 -4.71 -9.82 -8.30
CA GLU A 35 -5.04 -9.22 -7.00
C GLU A 35 -3.81 -8.51 -6.40
N GLY A 36 -2.64 -9.14 -6.50
CA GLY A 36 -1.36 -8.52 -6.11
C GLY A 36 -1.07 -7.22 -6.88
N ARG A 37 -1.26 -7.20 -8.21
CA ARG A 37 -1.09 -6.00 -9.06
C ARG A 37 -2.06 -4.88 -8.64
N ARG A 38 -3.33 -5.20 -8.39
CA ARG A 38 -4.35 -4.24 -7.94
C ARG A 38 -4.02 -3.63 -6.57
N LEU A 39 -3.62 -4.47 -5.61
CA LEU A 39 -3.22 -4.03 -4.26
C LEU A 39 -1.97 -3.15 -4.30
N GLU A 40 -1.01 -3.45 -5.16
CA GLU A 40 0.18 -2.63 -5.33
C GLU A 40 -0.14 -1.24 -5.89
N ALA A 41 -1.01 -1.16 -6.89
CA ALA A 41 -1.47 0.11 -7.44
C ALA A 41 -2.19 0.96 -6.38
N ALA A 42 -3.05 0.33 -5.56
CA ALA A 42 -3.72 1.00 -4.45
C ALA A 42 -2.73 1.47 -3.36
N ALA A 43 -1.70 0.69 -3.05
CA ALA A 43 -0.66 1.06 -2.11
C ALA A 43 0.14 2.27 -2.61
N ARG A 44 0.52 2.31 -3.89
CA ARG A 44 1.21 3.45 -4.50
C ARG A 44 0.39 4.73 -4.43
N GLN A 45 -0.91 4.65 -4.74
CA GLN A 45 -1.81 5.81 -4.62
C GLN A 45 -1.95 6.29 -3.17
N ALA A 46 -2.04 5.36 -2.21
CA ALA A 46 -2.11 5.70 -0.79
C ALA A 46 -0.81 6.34 -0.28
N GLU A 47 0.37 5.82 -0.67
CA GLU A 47 1.66 6.44 -0.36
C GLU A 47 1.78 7.83 -0.97
N ALA A 48 1.44 7.99 -2.25
CA ALA A 48 1.48 9.29 -2.93
C ALA A 48 0.60 10.31 -2.22
N ARG A 49 -0.63 9.94 -1.83
CA ARG A 49 -1.53 10.79 -1.04
C ARG A 49 -0.96 11.11 0.35
N ALA A 50 -0.41 10.13 1.05
CA ALA A 50 0.15 10.33 2.39
C ALA A 50 1.42 11.20 2.37
N ARG A 51 2.19 11.18 1.28
CA ARG A 51 3.36 12.02 1.05
C ARG A 51 3.00 13.43 0.57
N ALA A 52 1.95 13.54 -0.25
CA ALA A 52 1.45 14.81 -0.78
C ALA A 52 0.59 15.60 0.22
N LYS A 53 0.11 14.97 1.30
CA LYS A 53 -0.46 15.70 2.44
C LYS A 53 0.63 16.66 2.96
N PRO A 54 0.45 17.99 2.84
CA PRO A 54 1.30 18.94 3.55
C PRO A 54 1.28 18.54 5.02
N GLY A 55 2.42 18.68 5.70
CA GLY A 55 2.43 18.50 7.15
C GLY A 55 1.26 19.29 7.73
N ARG A 56 0.30 18.61 8.35
CA ARG A 56 -0.39 19.25 9.47
C ARG A 56 0.68 19.31 10.53
N ASP A 57 1.49 20.33 10.41
CA ASP A 57 2.50 20.66 11.37
C ASP A 57 1.81 20.71 12.72
N THR A 58 2.44 20.08 13.67
CA THR A 58 2.25 20.29 15.08
C THR A 58 2.27 21.80 15.36
N SER A 59 1.11 22.46 15.32
CA SER A 59 0.90 23.80 15.88
C SER A 59 -0.60 24.01 16.15
N GLY A 60 -0.92 24.31 17.40
CA GLY A 60 -2.26 24.56 17.94
C GLY A 60 -2.90 23.28 18.52
N HIS A 61 -3.03 23.09 19.84
CA HIS A 61 -3.17 24.03 20.95
C HIS A 61 -2.57 23.45 22.23
#